data_AF-A0A380G9V5-F1
#
_entry.id   AF-A0A380G9V5-F1
#
_cell.length_a   1.000
_cell.length_b   1.000
_cell.length_c   1.000
_cell.angle_alpha   90.00
_cell.angle_beta   90.00
_cell.angle_gamma   90.00
#
_symmetry.space_group_name_H-M   'P 1'
#
loop_
_entity.id
_entity.type
_entity.pdbx_description
1 polymer ?
#
loop_
_entity_poly.entity_id
_entity_poly.type
_entity_poly.pdbx_seq_one_letter_code
_entity_poly.pdbx_strand_id
1 'polypeptide(L)' 'MTQYLITTFTDSTGQTFTEATKARENQTFSVVLAESKEEALEI' A
#
# COMPACT_ATOMS: atom_id res chain seq x y z
N MET A 1 -6.73 13.96 -13.17
CA MET A 1 -6.35 13.97 -11.73
C MET A 1 -5.38 12.81 -11.50
N THR A 2 -4.46 12.93 -10.54
CA THR A 2 -3.41 11.92 -10.29
C THR A 2 -3.71 11.16 -9.01
N GLN A 3 -3.63 9.83 -9.05
CA GLN A 3 -3.82 8.98 -7.87
C GLN A 3 -2.48 8.74 -7.15
N TYR A 4 -2.50 8.72 -5.83
CA TYR A 4 -1.34 8.42 -4.97
C TYR A 4 -1.74 7.37 -3.94
N LEU A 5 -0.84 6.43 -3.65
CA LEU A 5 -0.89 5.57 -2.47
C LEU A 5 -0.10 6.23 -1.35
N ILE A 6 -0.73 6.43 -0.20
CA ILE A 6 -0.07 6.86 1.03
C ILE A 6 0.12 5.64 1.92
N THR A 7 1.37 5.32 2.24
CA THR A 7 1.73 4.27 3.20
C THR A 7 2.31 4.89 4.45
N THR A 8 1.78 4.50 5.61
CA THR A 8 2.30 4.90 6.91
C THR A 8 2.62 3.64 7.70
N PHE A 9 3.85 3.53 8.18
CA PHE A 9 4.29 2.42 9.01
C PHE A 9 5.24 2.90 10.09
N THR A 10 5.22 2.18 11.21
CA THR A 10 6.11 2.43 12.35
C THR A 10 7.07 1.26 12.44
N ASP A 11 8.37 1.56 12.51
CA ASP A 11 9.40 0.53 12.65
C ASP A 11 9.52 0.04 14.10
N SER A 12 10.42 -0.92 14.32
CA SER A 12 10.67 -1.49 15.66
C SER A 12 11.32 -0.51 16.65
N THR A 13 11.86 0.61 16.16
CA THR A 13 12.41 1.69 17.00
C THR A 13 11.34 2.69 17.45
N GLY A 14 10.12 2.58 16.92
CA GLY A 14 9.02 3.51 17.16
C GLY A 14 9.01 4.71 16.20
N GLN A 15 9.91 4.75 15.22
CA GLN A 15 9.93 5.80 14.23
C GLN A 15 8.82 5.55 13.20
N THR A 16 8.01 6.57 12.95
CA THR A 16 6.93 6.50 11.95
C THR A 16 7.38 7.16 10.65
N PHE A 17 7.15 6.45 9.54
CA PHE A 17 7.45 6.89 8.19
C PHE A 17 6.15 7.07 7.42
N THR A 18 6.13 8.04 6.51
CA THR A 18 5.02 8.25 5.59
C THR A 18 5.57 8.44 4.18
N GLU A 19 5.10 7.62 3.26
CA GLU A 19 5.55 7.61 1.87
C GLU A 19 4.36 7.84 0.94
N ALA A 20 4.60 8.59 -0.14
CA ALA A 20 3.60 8.87 -1.16
C ALA A 20 4.07 8.33 -2.51
N THR A 21 3.38 7.32 -3.02
CA THR A 21 3.69 6.68 -4.30
C THR A 21 2.67 7.09 -5.36
N LYS A 22 3.14 7.72 -6.44
CA LYS A 22 2.30 8.11 -7.58
C LYS A 22 1.90 6.88 -8.40
N ALA A 23 0.61 6.73 -8.69
CA ALA A 23 0.11 5.70 -9.62
C ALA A 23 0.51 6.01 -11.07
N ARG A 24 0.82 4.96 -11.84
CA ARG A 24 0.92 5.05 -13.31
C ARG A 24 -0.49 5.12 -13.94
N GLU A 25 -0.57 5.46 -15.22
CA GLU A 25 -1.84 5.65 -15.93
C GLU A 25 -2.75 4.41 -15.91
N ASN A 26 -2.18 3.21 -15.92
CA ASN A 26 -2.88 1.93 -15.92
C ASN A 26 -2.76 1.18 -14.59
N GLN A 27 -2.40 1.86 -13.50
CA GLN A 27 -2.17 1.25 -12.20
C GLN A 27 -3.25 1.67 -11.20
N THR A 28 -3.77 0.69 -10.45
CA THR A 28 -4.66 0.89 -9.30
C THR A 28 -4.04 0.23 -8.09
N PHE A 29 -4.30 0.76 -6.89
CA PHE A 29 -3.89 0.17 -5.63
C PHE A 29 -5.12 -0.36 -4.89
N SER A 30 -5.03 -1.57 -4.35
CA SER A 30 -6.07 -2.20 -3.53
C SER A 30 -5.46 -2.60 -2.19
N VAL A 31 -6.19 -2.36 -1.10
CA VAL A 31 -5.84 -2.81 0.24
C VAL A 31 -6.86 -3.85 0.64
N VAL A 32 -6.40 -5.09 0.81
CA VAL A 32 -7.22 -6.24 1.18
C VAL A 32 -6.68 -6.85 2.47
N LEU A 33 -7.57 -7.48 3.24
CA LEU A 33 -7.18 -8.24 4.42
C LEU A 33 -6.98 -9.69 3.99
N ALA A 34 -5.75 -10.20 4.12
CA ALA A 34 -5.40 -11.56 3.76
C ALA A 34 -4.25 -12.05 4.65
N GLU A 35 -4.18 -13.35 4.90
CA GLU A 35 -3.11 -13.99 5.68
C GLU A 35 -1.89 -14.30 4.81
N SER A 36 -2.07 -14.37 3.49
CA SER A 36 -1.01 -14.67 2.52
C SER A 36 -1.10 -13.80 1.28
N LYS A 37 -0.02 -13.80 0.48
CA LYS A 37 0.00 -13.09 -0.80
C LYS A 37 -0.92 -13.75 -1.81
N GLU A 38 -0.98 -15.08 -1.78
CA GLU A 38 -1.80 -15.89 -2.65
C GLU A 38 -3.29 -15.64 -2.39
N GLU A 39 -3.70 -15.60 -1.11
CA GLU A 39 -5.06 -15.24 -0.73
C GLU A 39 -5.40 -13.80 -1.13
N ALA A 40 -4.47 -12.85 -0.95
CA ALA A 40 -4.69 -11.46 -1.35
C ALA A 40 -4.97 -11.28 -2.86
N LEU A 41 -4.51 -12.22 -3.70
CA LEU A 41 -4.73 -12.20 -5.14
C LEU A 41 -6.07 -12.84 -5.56
N GLU A 42 -6.69 -13.61 -4.66
CA GLU A 42 -7.97 -14.30 -4.89
C GLU A 42 -9.19 -13.52 -4.34
N ILE A 43 -8.95 -12.37 -3.68
CA ILE A 43 -9.99 -11.43 -3.18
C ILE A 43 -10.42 -10.46 -4.28
#